data_AF-A0A1G6CX44-F1
#
_entry.id   AF-A0A1G6CX44-F1
#
_cell.length_a   1.000
_cell.length_b   1.000
_cell.length_c   1.000
_cell.angle_alpha   90.00
_cell.angle_beta   90.00
_cell.angle_gamma   90.00
#
_symmetry.space_group_name_H-M   'P 1'
#
loop_
_entity.id
_entity.type
_entity.pdbx_description
1 polymer ?
#
loop_
_entity_poly.entity_id
_entity_poly.type
_entity_poly.pdbx_seq_one_letter_code
_entity_poly.pdbx_strand_id
1 'polypeptide(L)'
;MNLRLTLALSAIALTLVGCDMPPKKDHLVEPVALRVATFNVSMDASNYLPYDQLQAQGAQALSTALADQHPQIQAIAEIIQHVRPDILVLNEFDYLPEERGINVFMRDYLQQSQRGESPIEYPYVYLAPVNTGVASPYDLNGDGLAQGVGDDAWGFGWYPGQYGMAILSKYPIVAEQARTFQNFKWKDMPGALAPVNPHTNEPFYSADIWQEFPLSSKSHWDVPVQVGGHQLHVLVSHPTPPVFDGEEDRNGRRNFDEIRFWADYINPLLSSYIYDDQGQHGGLGEQRAFVIAGDLNASVESADNVPGAIEQLLEHPLIDARDIPTSRGGALHTPDNPLAATHTASWRKRVDYVLPSVHGMEVIQSGVFWPTPDEPKAHLVENREASSDHRLVWIDIQLK
;
A
#
# COMPACT_ATOMS: atom_id res chain seq x y z
N MET A 1 -80.09 10.49 -62.85
CA MET A 1 -79.05 9.54 -63.30
C MET A 1 -77.87 9.69 -62.36
N ASN A 2 -77.59 8.65 -61.57
CA ASN A 2 -76.32 8.22 -60.94
C ASN A 2 -75.24 9.31 -60.68
N LEU A 3 -74.61 9.43 -59.51
CA LEU A 3 -73.89 8.38 -58.78
C LEU A 3 -73.46 8.99 -57.43
N ARG A 4 -73.85 8.41 -56.28
CA ARG A 4 -73.28 8.77 -54.96
C ARG A 4 -72.18 7.76 -54.62
N LEU A 5 -70.95 8.25 -54.46
CA LEU A 5 -69.77 7.49 -54.06
C LEU A 5 -69.79 7.30 -52.54
N THR A 6 -69.81 6.06 -52.07
CA THR A 6 -69.74 5.70 -50.64
C THR A 6 -68.28 5.42 -50.29
N LEU A 7 -67.70 6.24 -49.40
CA LEU A 7 -66.38 5.99 -48.80
C LEU A 7 -66.52 4.95 -47.68
N ALA A 8 -65.79 3.84 -47.78
CA ALA A 8 -65.64 2.86 -46.70
C ALA A 8 -64.50 3.30 -45.78
N LEU A 9 -64.79 3.50 -44.50
CA LEU A 9 -63.83 3.83 -43.45
C LEU A 9 -63.43 2.52 -42.73
N SER A 10 -62.20 2.06 -42.93
CA SER A 10 -61.64 0.91 -42.21
C SER A 10 -61.07 1.38 -40.88
N ALA A 11 -61.70 0.99 -39.77
CA ALA A 11 -61.17 1.20 -38.42
C ALA A 11 -60.22 0.06 -38.06
N ILE A 12 -58.92 0.37 -37.94
CA ILE A 12 -57.90 -0.54 -37.39
C ILE A 12 -57.86 -0.31 -35.89
N ALA A 13 -58.33 -1.29 -35.11
CA ALA A 13 -58.17 -1.33 -33.67
C ALA A 13 -56.76 -1.85 -33.33
N LEU A 14 -55.88 -0.95 -32.88
CA LEU A 14 -54.58 -1.32 -32.31
C LEU A 14 -54.81 -1.76 -30.85
N THR A 15 -54.73 -3.06 -30.58
CA THR A 15 -54.66 -3.58 -29.22
C THR A 15 -53.22 -3.45 -28.72
N LEU A 16 -52.96 -2.43 -27.89
CA LEU A 16 -51.74 -2.32 -27.09
C LEU A 16 -51.76 -3.38 -25.99
N VAL A 17 -51.11 -4.51 -26.23
CA VAL A 17 -50.74 -5.46 -25.17
C VAL A 17 -49.50 -4.86 -24.49
N GLY A 18 -49.72 -4.17 -23.37
CA GLY A 18 -48.63 -3.78 -22.48
C GLY A 18 -48.02 -5.04 -21.87
N CYS A 19 -46.79 -5.37 -22.24
CA CYS A 19 -45.98 -6.32 -21.48
C CYS A 19 -45.71 -5.69 -20.12
N ASP A 20 -46.38 -6.21 -19.09
CA ASP A 20 -46.10 -5.93 -17.69
C ASP A 20 -44.73 -6.53 -17.34
N MET A 21 -43.67 -5.77 -17.60
CA MET A 21 -42.32 -6.14 -17.17
C MET A 21 -42.29 -6.01 -15.64
N PRO A 22 -42.03 -7.09 -14.88
CA PRO A 22 -41.88 -6.97 -13.44
C PRO A 22 -40.78 -5.93 -13.17
N PRO A 23 -40.96 -5.03 -12.18
CA PRO A 23 -39.93 -4.08 -11.83
C PRO A 23 -38.64 -4.86 -11.57
N LYS A 24 -37.54 -4.47 -12.23
CA LYS A 24 -36.21 -4.95 -11.86
C LYS A 24 -36.12 -4.77 -10.36
N LYS A 25 -36.04 -5.88 -9.61
CA LYS A 25 -35.57 -5.80 -8.24
C LYS A 25 -34.15 -5.28 -8.38
N ASP A 26 -33.94 -4.01 -8.05
CA ASP A 26 -32.60 -3.55 -7.72
C ASP A 26 -32.17 -4.48 -6.59
N HIS A 27 -31.30 -5.44 -6.92
CA HIS A 27 -30.68 -6.29 -5.92
C HIS A 27 -29.83 -5.33 -5.10
N LEU A 28 -30.36 -4.91 -3.95
CA LEU A 28 -29.59 -4.17 -2.96
C LEU A 28 -28.38 -5.05 -2.64
N VAL A 29 -27.19 -4.53 -2.94
CA VAL A 29 -25.95 -5.20 -2.56
C VAL A 29 -25.81 -4.96 -1.06
N GLU A 30 -25.90 -6.03 -0.28
CA GLU A 30 -25.85 -5.92 1.18
C GLU A 30 -24.48 -5.40 1.62
N PRO A 31 -24.42 -4.54 2.66
CA PRO A 31 -23.15 -4.11 3.21
C PRO A 31 -22.33 -5.29 3.75
N VAL A 32 -21.01 -5.24 3.57
CA VAL A 32 -20.08 -6.27 4.07
C VAL A 32 -19.14 -5.67 5.10
N ALA A 33 -19.07 -6.29 6.29
CA ALA A 33 -18.09 -5.90 7.30
C ALA A 33 -16.79 -6.69 7.07
N LEU A 34 -15.65 -6.00 7.08
CA LEU A 34 -14.34 -6.61 6.91
C LEU A 34 -13.24 -5.80 7.61
N ARG A 35 -12.15 -6.49 7.97
CA ARG A 35 -10.92 -5.91 8.49
C ARG A 35 -9.89 -5.72 7.39
N VAL A 36 -9.43 -4.48 7.21
CA VAL A 36 -8.29 -4.15 6.34
C VAL A 36 -7.11 -3.76 7.21
N ALA A 37 -5.94 -4.32 6.94
CA ALA A 37 -4.73 -4.07 7.71
C ALA A 37 -3.50 -3.85 6.83
N THR A 38 -2.51 -3.16 7.39
CA THR A 38 -1.15 -3.15 6.88
C THR A 38 -0.16 -3.58 7.96
N PHE A 39 0.94 -4.22 7.55
CA PHE A 39 2.03 -4.60 8.42
C PHE A 39 3.37 -4.58 7.66
N ASN A 40 4.28 -3.67 8.02
CA ASN A 40 5.68 -3.84 7.68
C ASN A 40 6.25 -5.00 8.50
N VAL A 41 6.58 -6.10 7.82
CA VAL A 41 6.97 -7.37 8.45
C VAL A 41 8.47 -7.52 8.61
N SER A 42 9.29 -6.58 8.14
CA SER A 42 10.76 -6.67 8.25
C SER A 42 11.30 -8.06 7.80
N MET A 43 10.68 -8.64 6.77
CA MET A 43 11.04 -9.92 6.18
C MET A 43 11.99 -9.73 4.99
N ASP A 44 12.96 -8.83 5.14
CA ASP A 44 14.06 -8.61 4.20
C ASP A 44 15.35 -9.30 4.67
N ALA A 45 16.36 -9.40 3.80
CA ALA A 45 17.60 -10.09 4.12
C ALA A 45 18.38 -9.50 5.30
N SER A 46 18.25 -8.20 5.59
CA SER A 46 18.96 -7.57 6.71
C SER A 46 18.52 -8.09 8.08
N ASN A 47 17.40 -8.80 8.17
CA ASN A 47 16.98 -9.46 9.39
C ASN A 47 17.61 -10.86 9.59
N TYR A 48 18.27 -11.40 8.55
CA TYR A 48 18.79 -12.78 8.55
C TYR A 48 20.29 -12.87 8.26
N LEU A 49 20.86 -11.83 7.66
CA LEU A 49 22.25 -11.78 7.22
C LEU A 49 22.97 -10.55 7.77
N PRO A 50 24.28 -10.64 8.06
CA PRO A 50 25.09 -9.47 8.33
C PRO A 50 25.23 -8.60 7.08
N TYR A 51 25.48 -7.31 7.29
CA TYR A 51 25.51 -6.29 6.24
C TYR A 51 26.46 -6.62 5.08
N ASP A 52 27.64 -7.16 5.38
CA ASP A 52 28.68 -7.51 4.39
C ASP A 52 28.27 -8.68 3.46
N GLN A 53 27.16 -9.36 3.75
CA GLN A 53 26.65 -10.48 2.95
C GLN A 53 25.37 -10.13 2.16
N LEU A 54 24.76 -8.96 2.39
CA LEU A 54 23.47 -8.61 1.79
C LEU A 54 23.51 -8.61 0.26
N GLN A 55 24.53 -8.00 -0.33
CA GLN A 55 24.65 -7.93 -1.79
C GLN A 55 24.82 -9.32 -2.43
N ALA A 56 25.57 -10.21 -1.77
CA ALA A 56 25.93 -11.52 -2.35
C ALA A 56 24.86 -12.59 -2.12
N GLN A 57 24.13 -12.53 -1.00
CA GLN A 57 23.25 -13.61 -0.53
C GLN A 57 21.82 -13.14 -0.21
N GLY A 58 21.55 -11.83 -0.26
CA GLY A 58 20.29 -11.26 0.21
C GLY A 58 19.07 -11.77 -0.57
N ALA A 59 19.19 -11.93 -1.89
CA ALA A 59 18.11 -12.41 -2.75
C ALA A 59 17.62 -13.85 -2.40
N GLN A 60 18.35 -14.61 -1.59
CA GLN A 60 17.96 -15.94 -1.13
C GLN A 60 17.62 -15.98 0.36
N ALA A 61 17.97 -14.94 1.13
CA ALA A 61 17.89 -14.93 2.60
C ALA A 61 16.47 -15.23 3.12
N LEU A 62 15.45 -14.55 2.59
CA LEU A 62 14.06 -14.79 3.00
C LEU A 62 13.62 -16.23 2.71
N SER A 63 13.93 -16.76 1.53
CA SER A 63 13.56 -18.15 1.19
C SER A 63 14.22 -19.18 2.11
N THR A 64 15.46 -18.93 2.54
CA THR A 64 16.16 -19.75 3.53
C THR A 64 15.50 -19.64 4.90
N ALA A 65 15.22 -18.42 5.37
CA ALA A 65 14.56 -18.19 6.66
C ALA A 65 13.15 -18.84 6.74
N LEU A 66 12.39 -18.80 5.64
CA LEU A 66 11.11 -19.48 5.51
C LEU A 66 11.25 -21.02 5.60
N ALA A 67 12.23 -21.58 4.91
CA ALA A 67 12.51 -23.02 4.96
C ALA A 67 12.97 -23.48 6.35
N ASP A 68 13.74 -22.63 7.04
CA ASP A 68 14.30 -22.91 8.36
C ASP A 68 13.31 -22.67 9.53
N GLN A 69 12.06 -22.32 9.24
CA GLN A 69 11.03 -22.06 10.25
C GLN A 69 11.44 -20.95 11.23
N HIS A 70 12.01 -19.85 10.68
CA HIS A 70 12.61 -18.80 11.47
C HIS A 70 11.65 -18.21 12.55
N PRO A 71 12.07 -18.06 13.82
CA PRO A 71 11.19 -17.64 14.92
C PRO A 71 10.50 -16.29 14.71
N GLN A 72 11.18 -15.32 14.11
CA GLN A 72 10.62 -14.01 13.78
C GLN A 72 9.41 -14.12 12.83
N ILE A 73 9.48 -15.02 11.85
CA ILE A 73 8.39 -15.25 10.89
C ILE A 73 7.21 -15.96 11.57
N GLN A 74 7.48 -16.87 12.52
CA GLN A 74 6.44 -17.49 13.35
C GLN A 74 5.71 -16.46 14.23
N ALA A 75 6.46 -15.52 14.81
CA ALA A 75 5.89 -14.43 15.60
C ALA A 75 5.01 -13.50 14.75
N ILE A 76 5.45 -13.14 13.54
CA ILE A 76 4.62 -12.37 12.58
C ILE A 76 3.33 -13.12 12.26
N ALA A 77 3.42 -14.42 11.97
CA ALA A 77 2.25 -15.23 11.70
C ALA A 77 1.31 -15.33 12.92
N GLU A 78 1.84 -15.41 14.14
CA GLU A 78 1.05 -15.33 15.38
C GLU A 78 0.29 -14.00 15.48
N ILE A 79 0.95 -12.87 15.19
CA ILE A 79 0.30 -11.54 15.16
C ILE A 79 -0.84 -11.53 14.15
N ILE A 80 -0.60 -12.00 12.92
CA ILE A 80 -1.61 -12.01 11.85
C ILE A 80 -2.78 -12.93 12.22
N GLN A 81 -2.53 -14.10 12.79
CA GLN A 81 -3.57 -15.03 13.25
C GLN A 81 -4.36 -14.50 14.45
N HIS A 82 -3.75 -13.64 15.25
CA HIS A 82 -4.42 -12.96 16.36
C HIS A 82 -5.31 -11.81 15.87
N VAL A 83 -4.80 -10.95 14.98
CA VAL A 83 -5.54 -9.77 14.48
C VAL A 83 -6.60 -10.16 13.44
N ARG A 84 -6.37 -11.22 12.67
CA ARG A 84 -7.28 -11.80 11.68
C ARG A 84 -7.78 -10.87 10.58
N PRO A 85 -6.91 -10.10 9.90
CA PRO A 85 -7.35 -9.27 8.78
C PRO A 85 -8.03 -10.09 7.67
N ASP A 86 -8.97 -9.49 6.97
CA ASP A 86 -9.60 -10.07 5.78
C ASP A 86 -8.85 -9.68 4.51
N ILE A 87 -8.28 -8.47 4.50
CA ILE A 87 -7.33 -7.98 3.50
C ILE A 87 -6.11 -7.46 4.27
N LEU A 88 -4.93 -7.94 3.92
CA LEU A 88 -3.67 -7.60 4.58
C LEU A 88 -2.64 -7.15 3.55
N VAL A 89 -2.13 -5.94 3.73
CA VAL A 89 -0.97 -5.43 3.01
C VAL A 89 0.29 -5.72 3.83
N LEU A 90 1.28 -6.31 3.19
CA LEU A 90 2.60 -6.56 3.76
C LEU A 90 3.61 -5.61 3.10
N ASN A 91 4.38 -4.88 3.92
CA ASN A 91 5.57 -4.16 3.49
C ASN A 91 6.83 -4.89 4.00
N GLU A 92 7.95 -4.71 3.32
CA GLU A 92 9.20 -5.43 3.57
C GLU A 92 9.07 -6.95 3.55
N PHE A 93 8.24 -7.45 2.63
CA PHE A 93 8.28 -8.84 2.22
C PHE A 93 9.07 -8.89 0.91
N ASP A 94 10.32 -9.34 0.95
CA ASP A 94 11.17 -9.38 -0.25
C ASP A 94 10.44 -10.00 -1.46
N TYR A 95 10.58 -9.38 -2.61
CA TYR A 95 10.00 -9.86 -3.86
C TYR A 95 10.87 -10.98 -4.44
N LEU A 96 10.36 -12.20 -4.36
CA LEU A 96 10.94 -13.41 -4.93
C LEU A 96 9.85 -14.29 -5.55
N PRO A 97 10.20 -15.31 -6.37
CA PRO A 97 9.22 -16.23 -6.94
C PRO A 97 8.28 -16.83 -5.87
N GLU A 98 6.98 -16.84 -6.16
CA GLU A 98 5.94 -17.11 -5.17
C GLU A 98 6.13 -18.45 -4.46
N GLU A 99 6.55 -19.49 -5.18
CA GLU A 99 6.77 -20.85 -4.71
C GLU A 99 7.91 -20.97 -3.68
N ARG A 100 8.76 -19.94 -3.57
CA ARG A 100 9.84 -19.84 -2.58
C ARG A 100 9.61 -18.76 -1.52
N GLY A 101 8.63 -17.88 -1.75
CA GLY A 101 8.30 -16.75 -0.87
C GLY A 101 6.90 -16.90 -0.29
N ILE A 102 5.95 -16.11 -0.82
CA ILE A 102 4.63 -15.94 -0.21
C ILE A 102 3.84 -17.25 -0.09
N ASN A 103 3.98 -18.19 -1.04
CA ASN A 103 3.27 -19.47 -0.96
C ASN A 103 3.80 -20.34 0.19
N VAL A 104 5.10 -20.26 0.48
CA VAL A 104 5.71 -20.93 1.64
C VAL A 104 5.23 -20.27 2.93
N PHE A 105 5.25 -18.93 3.00
CA PHE A 105 4.75 -18.20 4.16
C PHE A 105 3.28 -18.54 4.47
N MET A 106 2.41 -18.52 3.45
CA MET A 106 1.00 -18.88 3.64
C MET A 106 0.83 -20.33 4.11
N ARG A 107 1.48 -21.29 3.44
CA ARG A 107 1.32 -22.73 3.72
C ARG A 107 1.90 -23.14 5.07
N ASP A 108 3.12 -22.71 5.36
CA ASP A 108 3.91 -23.24 6.48
C ASP A 108 3.77 -22.40 7.76
N TYR A 109 3.24 -21.17 7.66
CA TYR A 109 3.08 -20.28 8.81
C TYR A 109 1.63 -19.86 9.01
N LEU A 110 0.99 -19.22 8.03
CA LEU A 110 -0.37 -18.68 8.23
C LEU A 110 -1.42 -19.79 8.34
N GLN A 111 -1.27 -20.88 7.60
CA GLN A 111 -2.15 -22.05 7.64
C GLN A 111 -1.79 -23.04 8.77
N GLN A 112 -0.73 -22.77 9.54
CA GLN A 112 -0.32 -23.57 10.69
C GLN A 112 -0.57 -22.80 11.98
N SER A 113 -1.13 -23.43 13.01
CA SER A 113 -1.39 -22.75 14.28
C SER A 113 -0.09 -22.26 14.91
N GLN A 114 0.01 -20.95 15.16
CA GLN A 114 1.13 -20.35 15.89
C GLN A 114 0.73 -20.16 17.35
N ARG A 115 1.40 -20.86 18.26
CA ARG A 115 1.19 -20.78 19.72
C ARG A 115 -0.28 -20.87 20.18
N GLY A 116 -1.09 -21.66 19.46
CA GLY A 116 -2.50 -21.88 19.79
C GLY A 116 -3.47 -20.90 19.14
N GLU A 117 -2.97 -19.91 18.39
CA GLU A 117 -3.82 -19.11 17.49
C GLU A 117 -4.37 -19.97 16.35
N SER A 118 -5.58 -19.65 15.90
CA SER A 118 -6.22 -20.41 14.83
C SER A 118 -5.54 -20.11 13.49
N PRO A 119 -5.27 -21.13 12.64
CA PRO A 119 -4.82 -20.91 11.28
C PRO A 119 -5.67 -19.88 10.52
N ILE A 120 -5.07 -19.16 9.59
CA ILE A 120 -5.72 -18.20 8.69
C ILE A 120 -5.35 -18.50 7.24
N GLU A 121 -6.35 -18.51 6.37
CA GLU A 121 -6.21 -18.79 4.94
C GLU A 121 -6.49 -17.53 4.12
N TYR A 122 -5.61 -17.27 3.16
CA TYR A 122 -5.78 -16.22 2.15
C TYR A 122 -5.73 -16.88 0.75
N PRO A 123 -6.88 -17.18 0.14
CA PRO A 123 -6.93 -17.81 -1.18
C PRO A 123 -6.48 -16.90 -2.33
N TYR A 124 -6.33 -15.59 -2.10
CA TYR A 124 -5.94 -14.62 -3.11
C TYR A 124 -4.70 -13.84 -2.66
N VAL A 125 -3.73 -13.74 -3.57
CA VAL A 125 -2.49 -13.02 -3.38
C VAL A 125 -2.23 -12.09 -4.56
N TYR A 126 -1.64 -10.94 -4.28
CA TYR A 126 -1.07 -10.06 -5.30
C TYR A 126 0.38 -9.72 -4.95
N LEU A 127 1.25 -9.88 -5.93
CA LEU A 127 2.67 -9.53 -5.89
C LEU A 127 3.02 -8.84 -7.21
N ALA A 128 3.91 -7.86 -7.15
CA ALA A 128 4.50 -7.24 -8.32
C ALA A 128 5.93 -6.76 -8.01
N PRO A 129 6.78 -6.51 -9.02
CA PRO A 129 8.13 -6.02 -8.81
C PRO A 129 8.18 -4.63 -8.14
N VAL A 130 9.32 -4.33 -7.51
CA VAL A 130 9.65 -3.05 -6.88
C VAL A 130 10.99 -2.53 -7.39
N ASN A 131 11.26 -1.22 -7.23
CA ASN A 131 12.50 -0.57 -7.68
C ASN A 131 13.68 -0.71 -6.73
N THR A 132 13.44 -1.09 -5.47
CA THR A 132 14.49 -1.34 -4.48
C THR A 132 15.52 -2.34 -5.00
N GLY A 133 16.80 -1.93 -4.98
CA GLY A 133 17.93 -2.75 -5.40
C GLY A 133 17.97 -3.07 -6.90
N VAL A 134 17.07 -2.51 -7.70
CA VAL A 134 17.18 -2.56 -9.17
C VAL A 134 18.27 -1.58 -9.59
N ALA A 135 19.31 -2.11 -10.24
CA ALA A 135 20.47 -1.32 -10.62
C ALA A 135 20.11 -0.16 -11.55
N SER A 136 20.57 1.05 -11.21
CA SER A 136 20.66 2.15 -12.17
C SER A 136 22.03 2.13 -12.87
N PRO A 137 22.15 2.71 -14.06
CA PRO A 137 23.45 2.89 -14.73
C PRO A 137 24.19 4.16 -14.25
N TYR A 138 23.72 4.83 -13.20
CA TYR A 138 24.15 6.16 -12.79
C TYR A 138 24.79 6.15 -11.39
N ASP A 139 25.61 7.16 -11.13
CA ASP A 139 26.07 7.56 -9.79
C ASP A 139 25.00 8.48 -9.20
N LEU A 140 24.12 7.94 -8.36
CA LEU A 140 22.96 8.63 -7.82
C LEU A 140 23.24 9.32 -6.49
N ASN A 141 24.30 8.93 -5.79
CA ASN A 141 24.73 9.56 -4.54
C ASN A 141 25.79 10.66 -4.75
N GLY A 142 26.40 10.73 -5.93
CA GLY A 142 27.39 11.74 -6.33
C GLY A 142 28.80 11.48 -5.78
N ASP A 143 29.14 10.24 -5.40
CA ASP A 143 30.44 9.89 -4.83
C ASP A 143 31.55 9.66 -5.89
N GLY A 144 31.18 9.68 -7.17
CA GLY A 144 32.06 9.49 -8.32
C GLY A 144 32.08 8.07 -8.87
N LEU A 145 31.30 7.13 -8.32
CA LEU A 145 31.22 5.73 -8.75
C LEU A 145 29.77 5.35 -9.04
N ALA A 146 29.49 4.81 -10.23
CA ALA A 146 28.19 4.23 -10.56
C ALA A 146 28.21 2.71 -10.31
N GLN A 147 27.86 2.28 -9.10
CA GLN A 147 27.90 0.88 -8.68
C GLN A 147 26.63 0.09 -9.00
N GLY A 148 25.49 0.79 -9.13
CA GLY A 148 24.18 0.18 -9.41
C GLY A 148 23.63 -0.65 -8.23
N VAL A 149 24.10 -0.43 -7.02
CA VAL A 149 23.64 -1.08 -5.78
C VAL A 149 23.66 -0.05 -4.64
N GLY A 150 22.98 -0.36 -3.53
CA GLY A 150 22.86 0.58 -2.41
C GLY A 150 22.20 1.87 -2.89
N ASP A 151 22.84 3.02 -2.64
CA ASP A 151 22.34 4.33 -3.04
C ASP A 151 22.31 4.57 -4.55
N ASP A 152 22.99 3.75 -5.35
CA ASP A 152 22.97 3.82 -6.83
C ASP A 152 21.89 2.95 -7.47
N ALA A 153 21.11 2.20 -6.69
CA ALA A 153 19.92 1.54 -7.19
C ALA A 153 18.76 2.55 -7.36
N TRP A 154 17.80 2.26 -8.25
CA TRP A 154 16.66 3.16 -8.50
C TRP A 154 15.81 3.45 -7.25
N GLY A 155 15.70 2.47 -6.36
CA GLY A 155 15.44 2.67 -4.94
C GLY A 155 16.55 1.98 -4.15
N PHE A 156 16.98 2.59 -3.03
CA PHE A 156 18.07 2.06 -2.21
C PHE A 156 17.90 0.56 -1.95
N GLY A 157 18.91 -0.26 -2.25
CA GLY A 157 18.87 -1.68 -1.93
C GLY A 157 20.08 -2.45 -2.42
N TRP A 158 20.36 -3.58 -1.79
CA TRP A 158 21.55 -4.41 -2.07
C TRP A 158 21.32 -5.45 -3.15
N TYR A 159 20.06 -5.79 -3.41
CA TYR A 159 19.66 -6.78 -4.41
C TYR A 159 18.24 -6.46 -4.91
N PRO A 160 17.91 -6.79 -6.18
CA PRO A 160 16.59 -6.55 -6.72
C PRO A 160 15.50 -7.27 -5.93
N GLY A 161 14.43 -6.54 -5.61
CA GLY A 161 13.28 -7.08 -4.87
C GLY A 161 13.37 -6.94 -3.36
N GLN A 162 14.47 -6.40 -2.82
CA GLN A 162 14.56 -6.07 -1.39
C GLN A 162 13.39 -5.16 -0.98
N TYR A 163 12.90 -5.29 0.26
CA TYR A 163 11.82 -4.44 0.79
C TYR A 163 10.52 -4.46 -0.05
N GLY A 164 10.23 -5.59 -0.67
CA GLY A 164 9.05 -5.79 -1.49
C GLY A 164 7.74 -5.65 -0.71
N MET A 165 6.62 -5.85 -1.42
CA MET A 165 5.28 -5.74 -0.85
C MET A 165 4.43 -6.92 -1.29
N ALA A 166 3.34 -7.20 -0.57
CA ALA A 166 2.36 -8.21 -0.94
C ALA A 166 0.95 -7.82 -0.46
N ILE A 167 -0.08 -8.31 -1.14
CA ILE A 167 -1.47 -8.25 -0.65
C ILE A 167 -1.98 -9.67 -0.47
N LEU A 168 -2.49 -9.98 0.72
CA LEU A 168 -3.19 -11.22 1.04
C LEU A 168 -4.67 -10.91 1.27
N SER A 169 -5.57 -11.67 0.65
CA SER A 169 -7.00 -11.41 0.72
C SER A 169 -7.83 -12.67 0.84
N LYS A 170 -8.85 -12.63 1.70
CA LYS A 170 -9.94 -13.63 1.76
C LYS A 170 -10.93 -13.49 0.60
N TYR A 171 -10.89 -12.35 -0.09
CA TYR A 171 -11.78 -11.98 -1.18
C TYR A 171 -11.04 -11.93 -2.53
N PRO A 172 -11.71 -12.25 -3.66
CA PRO A 172 -11.08 -12.26 -4.98
C PRO A 172 -10.37 -10.95 -5.33
N ILE A 173 -9.08 -11.06 -5.67
CA ILE A 173 -8.31 -9.97 -6.28
C ILE A 173 -8.52 -10.00 -7.79
N VAL A 174 -8.85 -8.86 -8.39
CA VAL A 174 -9.07 -8.71 -9.84
C VAL A 174 -7.76 -8.29 -10.49
N ALA A 175 -6.78 -9.20 -10.49
CA ALA A 175 -5.39 -8.90 -10.84
C ALA A 175 -5.23 -8.32 -12.26
N GLU A 176 -6.11 -8.68 -13.19
CA GLU A 176 -6.13 -8.16 -14.56
C GLU A 176 -6.53 -6.68 -14.65
N GLN A 177 -7.14 -6.13 -13.60
CA GLN A 177 -7.47 -4.70 -13.46
C GLN A 177 -6.49 -3.96 -12.55
N ALA A 178 -5.50 -4.65 -11.98
CA ALA A 178 -4.50 -4.01 -11.14
C ALA A 178 -3.61 -3.08 -11.98
N ARG A 179 -3.36 -1.88 -11.45
CA ARG A 179 -2.46 -0.90 -12.05
C ARG A 179 -1.22 -0.77 -11.18
N THR A 180 -0.06 -0.76 -11.81
CA THR A 180 1.24 -0.55 -11.15
C THR A 180 1.88 0.71 -11.70
N PHE A 181 2.58 1.45 -10.84
CA PHE A 181 3.25 2.69 -11.22
C PHE A 181 4.74 2.62 -10.84
N GLN A 182 5.35 1.46 -11.06
CA GLN A 182 6.76 1.24 -10.77
C GLN A 182 7.64 2.16 -11.62
N ASN A 183 7.30 2.34 -12.90
CA ASN A 183 8.14 3.05 -13.87
C ASN A 183 7.72 4.50 -14.10
N PHE A 184 6.69 4.99 -13.38
CA PHE A 184 6.27 6.38 -13.47
C PHE A 184 7.44 7.31 -13.10
N LYS A 185 7.86 8.18 -14.02
CA LYS A 185 9.07 9.01 -13.85
C LYS A 185 8.78 10.21 -12.95
N TRP A 186 9.70 10.50 -12.03
CA TRP A 186 9.55 11.59 -11.06
C TRP A 186 9.38 12.95 -11.76
N LYS A 187 10.14 13.19 -12.83
CA LYS A 187 10.02 14.42 -13.63
C LYS A 187 8.64 14.68 -14.25
N ASP A 188 7.85 13.62 -14.46
CA ASP A 188 6.55 13.73 -15.13
C ASP A 188 5.46 14.20 -14.17
N MET A 189 5.76 14.28 -12.88
CA MET A 189 4.91 14.91 -11.88
C MET A 189 4.98 16.45 -11.98
N PRO A 190 3.86 17.14 -12.22
CA PRO A 190 3.84 18.60 -12.27
C PRO A 190 4.30 19.21 -10.94
N GLY A 191 5.34 20.05 -11.02
CA GLY A 191 5.91 20.68 -9.84
C GLY A 191 6.63 19.71 -8.89
N ALA A 192 7.16 18.59 -9.43
CA ALA A 192 8.00 17.66 -8.67
C ALA A 192 9.07 18.41 -7.85
N LEU A 193 9.28 17.96 -6.62
CA LEU A 193 10.29 18.48 -5.70
C LEU A 193 11.69 17.97 -6.07
N ALA A 194 12.17 18.34 -7.26
CA ALA A 194 13.50 17.97 -7.72
C ALA A 194 14.59 18.41 -6.71
N PRO A 195 15.47 17.50 -6.25
CA PRO A 195 16.53 17.85 -5.32
C PRO A 195 17.56 18.80 -5.95
N VAL A 196 18.09 19.71 -5.12
CA VAL A 196 19.10 20.70 -5.52
C VAL A 196 20.30 20.63 -4.59
N ASN A 197 21.49 20.95 -5.10
CA ASN A 197 22.66 21.09 -4.27
C ASN A 197 22.50 22.32 -3.35
N PRO A 198 22.59 22.18 -2.02
CA PRO A 198 22.30 23.26 -1.08
C PRO A 198 23.33 24.40 -1.11
N HIS A 199 24.53 24.14 -1.64
CA HIS A 199 25.61 25.13 -1.71
C HIS A 199 25.58 25.95 -3.00
N THR A 200 25.13 25.35 -4.11
CA THR A 200 25.13 26.00 -5.44
C THR A 200 23.73 26.37 -5.93
N ASN A 201 22.67 25.81 -5.35
CA ASN A 201 21.29 25.84 -5.84
C ASN A 201 21.11 25.29 -7.28
N GLU A 202 22.08 24.51 -7.76
CA GLU A 202 21.97 23.81 -9.04
C GLU A 202 21.24 22.48 -8.85
N PRO A 203 20.64 21.89 -9.90
CA PRO A 203 20.04 20.56 -9.82
C PRO A 203 21.03 19.54 -9.26
N PHE A 204 20.60 18.74 -8.28
CA PHE A 204 21.45 17.69 -7.72
C PHE A 204 21.69 16.59 -8.76
N TYR A 205 20.62 16.15 -9.42
CA TYR A 205 20.71 15.17 -10.50
C TYR A 205 21.02 15.84 -11.83
N SER A 206 21.85 15.17 -12.63
CA SER A 206 22.05 15.55 -14.02
C SER A 206 20.74 15.42 -14.82
N ALA A 207 20.67 16.09 -15.96
CA ALA A 207 19.50 16.01 -16.84
C ALA A 207 19.21 14.55 -17.26
N ASP A 208 20.25 13.76 -17.56
CA ASP A 208 20.11 12.36 -17.97
C ASP A 208 19.56 11.48 -16.84
N ILE A 209 20.03 11.67 -15.61
CA ILE A 209 19.48 10.98 -14.43
C ILE A 209 18.02 11.35 -14.24
N TRP A 210 17.71 12.65 -14.25
CA TRP A 210 16.35 13.15 -14.03
C TRP A 210 15.36 12.65 -15.10
N GLN A 211 15.80 12.43 -16.34
CA GLN A 211 14.95 11.84 -17.39
C GLN A 211 14.48 10.43 -17.05
N GLU A 212 15.30 9.66 -16.35
CA GLU A 212 15.05 8.24 -16.13
C GLU A 212 14.61 7.88 -14.70
N PHE A 213 14.76 8.78 -13.74
CA PHE A 213 14.51 8.49 -12.33
C PHE A 213 13.03 8.17 -12.04
N PRO A 214 12.69 6.95 -11.55
CA PRO A 214 11.32 6.61 -11.20
C PRO A 214 10.91 7.30 -9.88
N LEU A 215 9.67 7.79 -9.79
CA LEU A 215 9.15 8.38 -8.56
C LEU A 215 9.16 7.37 -7.42
N SER A 216 8.57 6.20 -7.65
CA SER A 216 8.45 5.13 -6.66
C SER A 216 9.83 4.54 -6.31
N SER A 217 10.19 4.55 -5.03
CA SER A 217 11.36 3.86 -4.48
C SER A 217 11.15 2.35 -4.41
N LYS A 218 9.92 1.93 -4.05
CA LYS A 218 9.44 0.55 -4.16
C LYS A 218 8.48 0.45 -5.35
N SER A 219 7.20 0.75 -5.13
CA SER A 219 6.17 0.83 -6.17
C SER A 219 4.90 1.49 -5.59
N HIS A 220 3.97 1.86 -6.47
CA HIS A 220 2.58 2.18 -6.12
C HIS A 220 1.68 1.20 -6.87
N TRP A 221 0.70 0.61 -6.18
CA TRP A 221 -0.28 -0.32 -6.76
C TRP A 221 -1.70 0.12 -6.48
N ASP A 222 -2.56 0.08 -7.49
CA ASP A 222 -4.02 0.11 -7.34
C ASP A 222 -4.54 -1.30 -7.64
N VAL A 223 -5.01 -2.00 -6.61
CA VAL A 223 -5.43 -3.41 -6.71
C VAL A 223 -6.91 -3.55 -6.35
N PRO A 224 -7.80 -3.82 -7.31
CA PRO A 224 -9.21 -4.03 -7.02
C PRO A 224 -9.49 -5.39 -6.36
N VAL A 225 -10.31 -5.39 -5.31
CA VAL A 225 -10.77 -6.56 -4.57
C VAL A 225 -12.30 -6.62 -4.59
N GLN A 226 -12.88 -7.77 -4.91
CA GLN A 226 -14.33 -7.96 -4.96
C GLN A 226 -14.89 -8.54 -3.66
N VAL A 227 -15.66 -7.74 -2.93
CA VAL A 227 -16.16 -8.04 -1.59
C VAL A 227 -17.69 -8.03 -1.60
N GLY A 228 -18.32 -9.20 -1.62
CA GLY A 228 -19.79 -9.35 -1.53
C GLY A 228 -20.61 -8.54 -2.54
N GLY A 229 -20.07 -8.31 -3.74
CA GLY A 229 -20.72 -7.52 -4.80
C GLY A 229 -20.24 -6.07 -4.90
N HIS A 230 -19.41 -5.62 -3.96
CA HIS A 230 -18.74 -4.32 -3.96
C HIS A 230 -17.30 -4.46 -4.47
N GLN A 231 -16.80 -3.42 -5.14
CA GLN A 231 -15.39 -3.33 -5.51
C GLN A 231 -14.67 -2.36 -4.57
N LEU A 232 -13.66 -2.86 -3.85
CA LEU A 232 -12.76 -2.08 -3.01
C LEU A 232 -11.40 -1.97 -3.69
N HIS A 233 -10.93 -0.75 -3.92
CA HIS A 233 -9.56 -0.53 -4.41
C HIS A 233 -8.59 -0.48 -3.23
N VAL A 234 -7.57 -1.34 -3.24
CA VAL A 234 -6.50 -1.33 -2.25
C VAL A 234 -5.30 -0.62 -2.87
N LEU A 235 -5.04 0.60 -2.41
CA LEU A 235 -3.96 1.46 -2.90
C LEU A 235 -2.73 1.25 -2.01
N VAL A 236 -1.68 0.65 -2.55
CA VAL A 236 -0.52 0.19 -1.77
C VAL A 236 0.76 0.88 -2.19
N SER A 237 1.51 1.39 -1.22
CA SER A 237 2.85 1.93 -1.44
C SER A 237 3.74 1.71 -0.23
N HIS A 238 5.05 1.74 -0.48
CA HIS A 238 6.08 1.84 0.54
C HIS A 238 7.09 2.91 0.10
N PRO A 239 6.80 4.20 0.33
CA PRO A 239 7.69 5.31 -0.01
C PRO A 239 9.06 5.19 0.67
N THR A 240 10.03 5.96 0.19
CA THR A 240 11.36 6.00 0.79
C THR A 240 11.29 6.60 2.18
N PRO A 241 12.07 6.10 3.17
CA PRO A 241 12.29 6.84 4.43
C PRO A 241 12.84 8.23 4.12
N PRO A 242 12.34 9.32 4.73
CA PRO A 242 12.74 10.71 4.44
C PRO A 242 14.07 11.10 5.12
N VAL A 243 14.98 10.15 5.25
CA VAL A 243 16.25 10.25 5.99
C VAL A 243 17.34 9.49 5.24
N PHE A 244 18.56 9.46 5.77
CA PHE A 244 19.73 8.72 5.22
C PHE A 244 20.34 9.36 3.97
N ASP A 245 20.29 10.67 3.86
CA ASP A 245 20.89 11.49 2.81
C ASP A 245 21.45 12.82 3.37
N GLY A 246 21.95 13.68 2.48
CA GLY A 246 22.57 14.96 2.87
C GLY A 246 21.59 16.13 2.87
N GLU A 247 22.14 17.34 3.03
CA GLU A 247 21.39 18.60 3.07
C GLU A 247 20.56 18.88 1.79
N GLU A 248 20.81 18.15 0.69
CA GLU A 248 19.98 18.19 -0.51
C GLU A 248 18.56 17.64 -0.33
N ASP A 249 18.32 16.83 0.71
CA ASP A 249 17.04 16.23 1.08
C ASP A 249 16.38 15.46 -0.08
N ARG A 250 17.12 14.55 -0.71
CA ARG A 250 16.64 13.70 -1.82
C ARG A 250 15.47 12.83 -1.37
N ASN A 251 15.62 12.20 -0.22
CA ASN A 251 14.71 11.21 0.32
C ASN A 251 13.46 11.87 0.90
N GLY A 252 13.56 12.97 1.64
CA GLY A 252 12.37 13.69 2.13
C GLY A 252 11.57 14.28 0.98
N ARG A 253 12.22 14.84 -0.05
CA ARG A 253 11.54 15.33 -1.27
C ARG A 253 10.88 14.21 -2.06
N ARG A 254 11.55 13.07 -2.23
CA ARG A 254 10.99 11.90 -2.92
C ARG A 254 9.80 11.34 -2.14
N ASN A 255 9.93 11.15 -0.84
CA ASN A 255 8.85 10.68 0.04
C ASN A 255 7.60 11.59 -0.07
N PHE A 256 7.81 12.92 -0.05
CA PHE A 256 6.73 13.88 -0.21
C PHE A 256 5.96 13.67 -1.51
N ASP A 257 6.66 13.52 -2.64
CA ASP A 257 6.04 13.34 -3.95
C ASP A 257 5.47 11.91 -4.14
N GLU A 258 6.06 10.89 -3.53
CA GLU A 258 5.48 9.54 -3.45
C GLU A 258 4.14 9.57 -2.69
N ILE A 259 4.04 10.31 -1.58
CA ILE A 259 2.77 10.46 -0.86
C ILE A 259 1.77 11.30 -1.68
N ARG A 260 2.24 12.40 -2.28
CA ARG A 260 1.42 13.27 -3.13
C ARG A 260 0.85 12.51 -4.33
N PHE A 261 1.57 11.52 -4.86
CA PHE A 261 1.07 10.65 -5.92
C PHE A 261 -0.34 10.13 -5.60
N TRP A 262 -0.58 9.64 -4.38
CA TRP A 262 -1.90 9.17 -4.00
C TRP A 262 -2.94 10.27 -3.92
N ALA A 263 -2.59 11.43 -3.34
CA ALA A 263 -3.49 12.58 -3.27
C ALA A 263 -3.94 13.03 -4.68
N ASP A 264 -3.00 13.08 -5.63
CA ASP A 264 -3.29 13.43 -7.02
C ASP A 264 -4.06 12.29 -7.73
N TYR A 265 -3.73 11.02 -7.47
CA TYR A 265 -4.36 9.84 -8.10
C TYR A 265 -5.85 9.67 -7.76
N ILE A 266 -6.23 9.90 -6.50
CA ILE A 266 -7.63 9.81 -6.07
C ILE A 266 -8.44 11.04 -6.44
N ASN A 267 -7.78 12.12 -6.88
CA ASN A 267 -8.43 13.37 -7.28
C ASN A 267 -8.59 13.43 -8.81
N PRO A 268 -9.82 13.33 -9.34
CA PRO A 268 -10.08 13.36 -10.78
C PRO A 268 -9.59 14.63 -11.48
N LEU A 269 -9.48 15.75 -10.75
CA LEU A 269 -9.03 17.03 -11.30
C LEU A 269 -7.50 17.13 -11.48
N LEU A 270 -6.72 16.26 -10.81
CA LEU A 270 -5.26 16.33 -10.78
C LEU A 270 -4.59 15.13 -11.45
N SER A 271 -5.27 13.98 -11.52
CA SER A 271 -4.69 12.70 -11.93
C SER A 271 -4.35 12.53 -13.43
N SER A 272 -4.61 13.51 -14.30
CA SER A 272 -4.49 13.32 -15.76
C SER A 272 -3.07 13.05 -16.26
N TYR A 273 -2.05 13.49 -15.50
CA TYR A 273 -0.64 13.30 -15.86
C TYR A 273 -0.13 11.90 -15.49
N ILE A 274 -0.84 11.18 -14.62
CA ILE A 274 -0.42 9.87 -14.12
C ILE A 274 -0.66 8.82 -15.21
N TYR A 275 0.33 7.99 -15.45
CA TYR A 275 0.25 6.80 -16.30
C TYR A 275 0.79 5.59 -15.56
N ASP A 276 0.16 4.44 -15.75
CA ASP A 276 0.64 3.17 -15.21
C ASP A 276 1.69 2.52 -16.13
N ASP A 277 2.23 1.39 -15.67
CA ASP A 277 3.25 0.62 -16.39
C ASP A 277 2.73 0.01 -17.70
N GLN A 278 1.41 0.01 -17.95
CA GLN A 278 0.80 -0.38 -19.22
C GLN A 278 0.49 0.82 -20.13
N GLY A 279 0.81 2.04 -19.69
CA GLY A 279 0.58 3.29 -20.42
C GLY A 279 -0.86 3.81 -20.34
N GLN A 280 -1.70 3.26 -19.45
CA GLN A 280 -3.03 3.82 -19.22
C GLN A 280 -2.93 5.06 -18.33
N HIS A 281 -3.49 6.16 -18.82
CA HIS A 281 -3.50 7.45 -18.13
C HIS A 281 -4.73 7.66 -17.24
N GLY A 282 -4.57 8.53 -16.23
CA GLY A 282 -5.63 8.98 -15.33
C GLY A 282 -5.62 8.30 -13.97
N GLY A 283 -6.44 8.82 -13.07
CA GLY A 283 -6.56 8.38 -11.69
C GLY A 283 -7.62 7.31 -11.46
N LEU A 284 -8.00 7.16 -10.19
CA LEU A 284 -9.00 6.18 -9.73
C LEU A 284 -10.42 6.47 -10.27
N GLY A 285 -10.72 7.74 -10.53
CA GLY A 285 -12.05 8.22 -10.90
C GLY A 285 -12.91 8.64 -9.71
N GLU A 286 -14.14 9.08 -10.00
CA GLU A 286 -15.06 9.61 -8.99
C GLU A 286 -15.75 8.51 -8.18
N GLN A 287 -16.04 8.80 -6.90
CA GLN A 287 -16.92 8.01 -6.02
C GLN A 287 -16.56 6.52 -5.92
N ARG A 288 -15.26 6.21 -5.90
CA ARG A 288 -14.76 4.84 -5.71
C ARG A 288 -14.50 4.57 -4.24
N ALA A 289 -14.82 3.37 -3.79
CA ALA A 289 -14.40 2.87 -2.49
C ALA A 289 -12.92 2.46 -2.58
N PHE A 290 -12.08 3.06 -1.73
CA PHE A 290 -10.66 2.71 -1.66
C PHE A 290 -10.15 2.72 -0.22
N VAL A 291 -9.03 2.03 0.00
CA VAL A 291 -8.19 2.16 1.19
C VAL A 291 -6.75 2.35 0.73
N ILE A 292 -6.09 3.41 1.20
CA ILE A 292 -4.63 3.55 1.07
C ILE A 292 -4.00 2.81 2.25
N ALA A 293 -3.11 1.86 1.98
CA ALA A 293 -2.51 1.01 3.00
C ALA A 293 -1.01 0.79 2.76
N GLY A 294 -0.21 1.00 3.80
CA GLY A 294 1.23 0.76 3.77
C GLY A 294 2.00 1.52 4.84
N ASP A 295 3.29 1.21 4.93
CA ASP A 295 4.29 2.08 5.54
C ASP A 295 4.57 3.27 4.62
N LEU A 296 4.04 4.45 4.97
CA LEU A 296 4.21 5.69 4.21
C LEU A 296 5.47 6.47 4.60
N ASN A 297 6.21 5.99 5.60
CA ASN A 297 7.46 6.62 6.06
C ASN A 297 7.35 8.09 6.48
N ALA A 298 6.13 8.60 6.70
CA ALA A 298 5.88 9.99 7.05
C ALA A 298 4.99 10.10 8.28
N SER A 299 5.33 11.04 9.15
CA SER A 299 4.64 11.32 10.39
C SER A 299 4.45 12.81 10.61
N VAL A 300 3.29 13.22 11.13
CA VAL A 300 2.99 14.61 11.51
C VAL A 300 3.95 15.17 12.57
N GLU A 301 4.70 14.31 13.25
CA GLU A 301 5.65 14.67 14.31
C GLU A 301 7.11 14.72 13.83
N SER A 302 7.38 14.36 12.58
CA SER A 302 8.75 14.18 12.09
C SER A 302 9.29 15.48 11.53
N ALA A 303 10.40 15.96 12.09
CA ALA A 303 11.15 17.08 11.52
C ALA A 303 11.96 16.66 10.29
N ASP A 304 12.09 15.35 10.05
CA ASP A 304 12.81 14.79 8.91
C ASP A 304 11.95 14.80 7.63
N ASN A 305 10.62 14.93 7.75
CA ASN A 305 9.79 15.04 6.56
C ASN A 305 9.85 16.47 6.00
N VAL A 306 9.70 16.58 4.68
CA VAL A 306 9.25 17.83 4.07
C VAL A 306 7.90 18.23 4.70
N PRO A 307 7.73 19.48 5.19
CA PRO A 307 6.50 19.91 5.84
C PRO A 307 5.26 19.69 4.97
N GLY A 308 4.23 19.08 5.55
CA GLY A 308 2.98 18.77 4.86
C GLY A 308 2.95 17.42 4.15
N ALA A 309 4.03 16.63 4.18
CA ALA A 309 4.13 15.36 3.44
C ALA A 309 2.91 14.45 3.65
N ILE A 310 2.63 14.05 4.89
CA ILE A 310 1.53 13.12 5.19
C ILE A 310 0.18 13.82 5.31
N GLU A 311 0.18 15.11 5.64
CA GLU A 311 -1.01 15.96 5.71
C GLU A 311 -1.74 16.02 4.36
N GLN A 312 -1.02 15.85 3.24
CA GLN A 312 -1.61 15.69 1.90
C GLN A 312 -2.66 14.58 1.84
N LEU A 313 -2.55 13.53 2.65
CA LEU A 313 -3.53 12.45 2.74
C LEU A 313 -4.46 12.64 3.95
N LEU A 314 -3.93 13.01 5.12
CA LEU A 314 -4.73 13.13 6.35
C LEU A 314 -5.76 14.26 6.29
N GLU A 315 -5.50 15.30 5.50
CA GLU A 315 -6.40 16.45 5.31
C GLU A 315 -7.15 16.37 3.96
N HIS A 316 -6.96 15.30 3.19
CA HIS A 316 -7.57 15.16 1.87
C HIS A 316 -9.09 14.98 1.97
N PRO A 317 -9.92 15.74 1.22
CA PRO A 317 -11.38 15.71 1.37
C PRO A 317 -12.05 14.38 0.95
N LEU A 318 -11.34 13.54 0.20
CA LEU A 318 -11.83 12.22 -0.23
C LEU A 318 -11.38 11.08 0.70
N ILE A 319 -10.60 11.37 1.75
CA ILE A 319 -10.10 10.40 2.72
C ILE A 319 -10.78 10.63 4.07
N ASP A 320 -11.26 9.56 4.69
CA ASP A 320 -11.78 9.58 6.05
C ASP A 320 -10.66 9.25 7.06
N ALA A 321 -9.87 10.27 7.43
CA ALA A 321 -8.78 10.14 8.40
C ALA A 321 -9.18 10.50 9.85
N ARG A 322 -10.49 10.56 10.16
CA ARG A 322 -11.00 11.03 11.45
C ARG A 322 -10.79 10.03 12.58
N ASP A 323 -10.95 8.73 12.27
CA ASP A 323 -10.63 7.67 13.23
C ASP A 323 -9.15 7.32 13.11
N ILE A 324 -8.39 7.62 14.17
CA ILE A 324 -6.94 7.40 14.20
C ILE A 324 -6.68 6.10 14.98
N PRO A 325 -6.10 5.06 14.36
CA PRO A 325 -5.73 3.84 15.06
C PRO A 325 -4.82 4.15 16.25
N THR A 326 -5.13 3.55 17.40
CA THR A 326 -4.33 3.72 18.63
C THR A 326 -4.02 2.41 19.33
N SER A 327 -3.07 2.45 20.27
CA SER A 327 -2.76 1.37 21.19
C SER A 327 -2.32 1.87 22.57
N ARG A 328 -2.58 1.07 23.60
CA ARG A 328 -2.05 1.32 24.95
C ARG A 328 -0.53 1.11 25.01
N GLY A 329 0.00 0.13 24.29
CA GLY A 329 1.43 -0.13 24.21
C GLY A 329 2.21 1.06 23.65
N GLY A 330 1.73 1.67 22.55
CA GLY A 330 2.32 2.89 22.00
C GLY A 330 2.32 4.04 23.00
N ALA A 331 1.19 4.28 23.68
CA ALA A 331 1.08 5.32 24.70
C ALA A 331 2.09 5.13 25.86
N LEU A 332 2.29 3.89 26.33
CA LEU A 332 3.25 3.59 27.40
C LEU A 332 4.70 3.61 26.94
N HIS A 333 4.96 3.37 25.65
CA HIS A 333 6.31 3.37 25.10
C HIS A 333 6.90 4.80 25.06
N THR A 334 6.05 5.82 24.94
CA THR A 334 6.47 7.24 24.92
C THR A 334 5.52 8.10 25.77
N PRO A 335 5.49 7.94 27.11
CA PRO A 335 4.44 8.50 27.96
C PRO A 335 4.38 10.04 27.97
N ASP A 336 5.49 10.71 27.65
CA ASP A 336 5.59 12.17 27.62
C ASP A 336 5.16 12.78 26.27
N ASN A 337 4.74 11.96 25.30
CA ASN A 337 4.29 12.41 23.99
C ASN A 337 2.76 12.26 23.84
N PRO A 338 2.01 13.36 23.59
CA PRO A 338 0.55 13.31 23.47
C PRO A 338 0.05 12.47 22.29
N LEU A 339 0.89 12.21 21.29
CA LEU A 339 0.58 11.40 20.10
C LEU A 339 1.07 9.94 20.23
N ALA A 340 1.66 9.57 21.36
CA ALA A 340 2.26 8.25 21.55
C ALA A 340 1.29 7.08 21.29
N ALA A 341 0.02 7.26 21.63
CA ALA A 341 -1.01 6.25 21.39
C ALA A 341 -1.16 5.90 19.89
N THR A 342 -0.81 6.81 18.98
CA THR A 342 -0.91 6.62 17.53
C THR A 342 0.37 6.07 16.91
N HIS A 343 1.44 5.85 17.69
CA HIS A 343 2.70 5.34 17.16
C HIS A 343 2.55 3.92 16.62
N THR A 344 3.18 3.68 15.48
CA THR A 344 3.15 2.41 14.74
C THR A 344 4.54 1.82 14.55
N ALA A 345 5.59 2.57 14.86
CA ALA A 345 6.97 2.11 14.80
C ALA A 345 7.70 2.29 16.15
N SER A 346 8.65 1.39 16.40
CA SER A 346 9.45 1.33 17.64
C SER A 346 10.26 2.61 17.90
N TRP A 347 10.62 3.36 16.85
CA TRP A 347 11.26 4.68 16.96
C TRP A 347 10.27 5.84 17.21
N ARG A 348 9.04 5.53 17.67
CA ARG A 348 8.09 6.49 18.25
C ARG A 348 7.53 7.46 17.22
N LYS A 349 7.06 6.91 16.10
CA LYS A 349 6.37 7.63 15.02
C LYS A 349 5.17 6.85 14.54
N ARG A 350 4.18 7.57 14.00
CA ARG A 350 3.13 7.00 13.16
C ARG A 350 3.60 7.09 11.71
N VAL A 351 3.92 5.94 11.11
CA VAL A 351 4.40 5.84 9.71
C VAL A 351 3.60 4.83 8.91
N ASP A 352 2.87 3.94 9.57
CA ASP A 352 2.00 2.93 8.95
C ASP A 352 0.55 3.43 8.94
N TYR A 353 -0.11 3.33 7.79
CA TYR A 353 -1.44 3.90 7.58
C TYR A 353 -2.39 2.91 6.91
N VAL A 354 -3.66 2.98 7.32
CA VAL A 354 -4.80 2.38 6.63
C VAL A 354 -5.87 3.47 6.55
N LEU A 355 -5.97 4.13 5.40
CA LEU A 355 -6.78 5.34 5.19
C LEU A 355 -7.94 5.04 4.24
N PRO A 356 -9.17 4.92 4.76
CA PRO A 356 -10.35 4.64 3.95
C PRO A 356 -10.84 5.89 3.21
N SER A 357 -11.50 5.69 2.08
CA SER A 357 -12.21 6.75 1.37
C SER A 357 -13.48 7.18 2.08
N VAL A 358 -13.91 8.42 1.88
CA VAL A 358 -15.23 8.90 2.36
C VAL A 358 -16.43 8.25 1.64
N HIS A 359 -16.18 7.58 0.51
CA HIS A 359 -17.21 6.96 -0.33
C HIS A 359 -17.26 5.44 -0.16
N GLY A 360 -18.47 4.88 -0.21
CA GLY A 360 -18.69 3.43 -0.27
C GLY A 360 -18.31 2.63 0.99
N MET A 361 -17.93 3.28 2.09
CA MET A 361 -17.66 2.60 3.35
C MET A 361 -17.83 3.50 4.57
N GLU A 362 -17.90 2.88 5.76
CA GLU A 362 -17.83 3.53 7.06
C GLU A 362 -16.84 2.80 7.96
N VAL A 363 -16.07 3.53 8.75
CA VAL A 363 -15.19 2.95 9.77
C VAL A 363 -16.00 2.56 11.00
N ILE A 364 -15.83 1.32 11.46
CA ILE A 364 -16.48 0.76 12.65
C ILE A 364 -15.58 0.94 13.87
N GLN A 365 -14.32 0.57 13.73
CA GLN A 365 -13.29 0.69 14.76
C GLN A 365 -11.90 0.52 14.13
N SER A 366 -10.86 0.90 14.85
CA SER A 366 -9.48 0.81 14.39
C SER A 366 -8.54 0.48 15.55
N GLY A 367 -7.31 0.08 15.22
CA GLY A 367 -6.31 -0.17 16.23
C GLY A 367 -4.91 -0.45 15.69
N VAL A 368 -3.96 -0.42 16.62
CA VAL A 368 -2.58 -0.85 16.40
C VAL A 368 -2.32 -2.07 17.28
N PHE A 369 -1.77 -3.15 16.72
CA PHE A 369 -1.32 -4.29 17.51
C PHE A 369 -0.01 -3.90 18.24
N TRP A 370 -0.17 -3.31 19.42
CA TRP A 370 0.92 -3.01 20.34
C TRP A 370 0.45 -3.25 21.77
N PRO A 371 0.55 -4.50 22.27
CA PRO A 371 0.22 -4.83 23.65
C PRO A 371 1.13 -4.08 24.63
N THR A 372 0.62 -3.82 25.84
CA THR A 372 1.45 -3.31 26.95
C THR A 372 2.41 -4.41 27.45
N PRO A 373 3.49 -4.06 28.17
CA PRO A 373 4.47 -5.06 28.63
C PRO A 373 3.89 -6.17 29.52
N ASP A 374 2.77 -5.91 30.19
CA ASP A 374 2.05 -6.86 31.05
C ASP A 374 0.92 -7.63 30.34
N GLU A 375 0.59 -7.25 29.10
CA GLU A 375 -0.43 -7.93 28.30
C GLU A 375 0.14 -9.19 27.61
N PRO A 376 -0.69 -10.22 27.37
CA PRO A 376 -0.29 -11.36 26.54
C PRO A 376 0.27 -10.89 25.19
N LYS A 377 1.24 -11.65 24.66
CA LYS A 377 1.91 -11.35 23.38
C LYS A 377 2.81 -10.10 23.36
N ALA A 378 3.09 -9.46 24.50
CA ALA A 378 4.08 -8.39 24.61
C ALA A 378 5.45 -8.76 24.00
N HIS A 379 5.88 -10.00 24.18
CA HIS A 379 7.13 -10.52 23.61
C HIS A 379 7.20 -10.47 22.08
N LEU A 380 6.06 -10.42 21.38
CA LEU A 380 6.05 -10.33 19.91
C LEU A 380 6.50 -8.95 19.43
N VAL A 381 6.42 -7.91 20.26
CA VAL A 381 6.72 -6.51 19.87
C VAL A 381 7.92 -5.93 20.61
N GLU A 382 8.80 -6.79 21.13
CA GLU A 382 9.96 -6.38 21.95
C GLU A 382 11.02 -5.64 21.12
N ASN A 383 11.34 -6.15 19.94
CA ASN A 383 12.33 -5.59 19.01
C ASN A 383 12.09 -6.12 17.59
N ARG A 384 12.92 -5.66 16.64
CA ARG A 384 12.85 -6.04 15.22
C ARG A 384 13.04 -7.54 15.03
N GLU A 385 13.96 -8.13 15.77
CA GLU A 385 14.29 -9.56 15.70
C GLU A 385 13.18 -10.45 16.26
N ALA A 386 12.32 -9.92 17.13
CA ALA A 386 11.17 -10.64 17.68
C ALA A 386 10.04 -10.79 16.65
N SER A 387 9.68 -9.71 15.96
CA SER A 387 8.75 -9.76 14.82
C SER A 387 9.06 -8.65 13.81
N SER A 388 8.97 -7.40 14.23
CA SER A 388 9.19 -6.21 13.39
C SER A 388 9.40 -5.00 14.29
N ASP A 389 10.18 -4.03 13.81
CA ASP A 389 10.27 -2.69 14.38
C ASP A 389 9.01 -1.85 14.11
N HIS A 390 8.12 -2.29 13.22
CA HIS A 390 6.78 -1.76 13.00
C HIS A 390 5.69 -2.55 13.72
N ARG A 391 4.46 -2.03 13.70
CA ARG A 391 3.28 -2.63 14.31
C ARG A 391 2.18 -2.75 13.27
N LEU A 392 1.44 -3.86 13.32
CA LEU A 392 0.28 -4.06 12.46
C LEU A 392 -0.80 -3.02 12.79
N VAL A 393 -1.23 -2.26 11.78
CA VAL A 393 -2.31 -1.27 11.86
C VAL A 393 -3.53 -1.79 11.12
N TRP A 394 -4.72 -1.61 11.69
CA TRP A 394 -5.95 -2.13 11.09
C TRP A 394 -7.15 -1.20 11.31
N ILE A 395 -8.11 -1.32 10.39
CA ILE A 395 -9.46 -0.76 10.50
C ILE A 395 -10.48 -1.86 10.22
N ASP A 396 -11.58 -1.85 10.95
CA ASP A 396 -12.80 -2.55 10.59
C ASP A 396 -13.71 -1.57 9.87
N ILE A 397 -14.20 -1.96 8.70
CA ILE A 397 -15.08 -1.14 7.87
C ILE A 397 -16.37 -1.88 7.55
N GLN A 398 -17.42 -1.10 7.33
CA GLN A 398 -18.65 -1.53 6.68
C GLN A 398 -18.63 -1.01 5.23
N LEU A 399 -18.31 -1.88 4.27
CA LEU A 399 -18.33 -1.58 2.83
C LEU A 399 -19.77 -1.64 2.31
N LYS A 400 -20.20 -0.67 1.50
CA LYS A 400 -21.60 -0.48 1.12
C LYS A 400 -21.83 0.23 -0.21
#